data_AF-A0A4S4NKA5-F1
#
_entry.id   AF-A0A4S4NKA5-F1
#
_cell.length_a   1.000
_cell.length_b   1.000
_cell.length_c   1.000
_cell.angle_alpha   90.00
_cell.angle_beta   90.00
_cell.angle_gamma   90.00
#
_symmetry.space_group_name_H-M   'P 1'
#
loop_
_entity.id
_entity.type
_entity.pdbx_description
1 polymer ?
#
loop_
_entity_poly.entity_id
_entity_poly.type
_entity_poly.pdbx_seq_one_letter_code
_entity_poly.pdbx_strand_id
1 'polypeptide(L)'
;MINILLWMGIHVFVPAGGVLAYLIMLKRMKKEHTSCPPVRSLLLVFASYGGVLLVLLTALFWKWSALASFGAAYLVLGAPLIMGAVAYMQFPTRVLSKYHSLVYRLALIYAIAIPVVVLALRAFNLW
;
A
#
# COMPACT_ATOMS: atom_id res chain seq x y z
N MET A 1 7.22 14.22 24.90
CA MET A 1 7.06 15.06 23.68
C MET A 1 7.41 14.28 22.40
N ILE A 2 8.60 13.65 22.31
CA ILE A 2 9.03 12.86 21.13
C ILE A 2 8.04 11.73 20.75
N ASN A 3 7.51 10.98 21.71
CA ASN A 3 6.55 9.90 21.43
C ASN A 3 5.22 10.38 20.81
N ILE A 4 4.78 11.59 21.15
CA ILE A 4 3.54 12.17 20.60
C ILE A 4 3.75 12.57 19.14
N LEU A 5 4.89 13.20 18.83
CA LEU A 5 5.26 13.56 17.45
C LEU A 5 5.40 12.32 16.57
N LEU A 6 6.03 11.25 17.07
CA LEU A 6 6.14 9.98 16.35
C LEU A 6 4.77 9.34 16.10
N TRP A 7 3.89 9.35 17.11
CA TRP A 7 2.53 8.81 16.96
C TRP A 7 1.74 9.57 15.89
N MET A 8 1.76 10.91 15.94
CA MET A 8 1.11 11.75 14.93
C MET A 8 1.73 11.54 13.54
N GLY A 9 3.06 11.40 13.47
CA GLY A 9 3.81 11.03 12.26
C GLY A 9 3.22 9.80 11.58
N ILE A 10 3.17 8.70 12.31
CA ILE A 10 2.82 7.39 11.76
C ILE A 10 1.30 7.27 11.55
N HIS A 11 0.47 7.72 12.48
CA HIS A 11 -0.97 7.44 12.44
C HIS A 11 -1.80 8.55 11.80
N VAL A 12 -1.24 9.76 11.61
CA VAL A 12 -1.96 10.89 11.00
C VAL A 12 -1.28 11.34 9.71
N PHE A 13 0.01 11.70 9.77
CA PHE A 13 0.68 12.28 8.61
C PHE A 13 0.91 11.26 7.48
N VAL A 14 1.30 10.03 7.79
CA VAL A 14 1.48 8.98 6.76
C VAL A 14 0.16 8.64 6.07
N PRO A 15 -0.96 8.37 6.76
CA PRO A 15 -2.25 8.15 6.11
C PRO A 15 -2.73 9.38 5.31
N ALA A 16 -2.62 10.59 5.88
CA ALA A 16 -3.00 11.82 5.19
C ALA A 16 -2.17 12.02 3.91
N GLY A 17 -0.86 11.76 3.96
CA GLY A 17 0.03 11.81 2.81
C GLY A 17 -0.38 10.80 1.73
N GLY A 18 -0.74 9.57 2.12
CA GLY A 18 -1.26 8.56 1.20
C GLY A 18 -2.55 9.00 0.49
N VAL A 19 -3.50 9.56 1.25
CA VAL A 19 -4.76 10.10 0.70
C VAL A 19 -4.49 11.27 -0.24
N LEU A 20 -3.63 12.21 0.14
CA LEU A 20 -3.26 13.35 -0.71
C LEU A 20 -2.61 12.88 -2.01
N ALA A 21 -1.67 11.95 -1.96
CA ALA A 21 -1.04 11.37 -3.13
C ALA A 21 -2.06 10.69 -4.06
N TYR A 22 -3.00 9.92 -3.49
CA TYR A 22 -4.11 9.32 -4.24
C TYR A 22 -4.98 10.38 -4.94
N LEU A 23 -5.40 11.43 -4.22
CA LEU A 23 -6.19 12.53 -4.79
C LEU A 23 -5.44 13.28 -5.89
N ILE A 24 -4.13 13.47 -5.74
CA ILE A 24 -3.28 14.07 -6.79
C ILE A 24 -3.27 13.19 -8.04
N MET A 25 -3.17 11.86 -7.89
CA MET A 25 -3.24 10.95 -9.04
C MET A 25 -4.61 10.99 -9.74
N LEU A 26 -5.71 11.07 -8.98
CA LEU A 26 -7.05 11.25 -9.55
C LEU A 26 -7.17 12.55 -10.36
N LYS A 27 -6.66 13.66 -9.81
CA LYS A 27 -6.65 14.95 -10.52
C LYS A 27 -5.83 14.88 -11.81
N ARG A 28 -4.68 14.20 -11.79
CA ARG A 28 -3.82 14.00 -12.98
C ARG A 28 -4.51 13.15 -14.05
N MET A 29 -5.14 12.03 -13.67
CA MET A 29 -5.91 11.19 -14.60
C MET A 29 -7.05 11.97 -15.27
N LYS A 30 -7.75 12.83 -14.51
CA LYS A 30 -8.80 13.70 -15.04
C LYS A 30 -8.23 14.74 -16.02
N LYS A 31 -7.12 15.39 -15.68
CA LYS A 31 -6.46 16.40 -16.53
C LYS A 31 -5.95 15.79 -17.84
N GLU A 32 -5.50 14.55 -17.80
CA GLU A 32 -4.97 13.82 -18.96
C GLU A 32 -6.06 13.09 -19.76
N HIS A 33 -7.36 13.28 -19.44
CA HIS A 33 -8.50 12.64 -20.09
C HIS A 33 -8.33 11.11 -20.24
N THR A 34 -7.78 10.45 -19.21
CA THR A 34 -7.56 9.00 -19.25
C THR A 34 -8.89 8.28 -19.42
N SER A 35 -9.00 7.44 -20.45
CA SER A 35 -10.16 6.58 -20.67
C SER A 35 -10.27 5.55 -19.55
N CYS A 36 -11.47 5.45 -18.95
CA CYS A 36 -11.81 4.46 -17.91
C CYS A 36 -10.75 4.31 -16.79
N PRO A 37 -10.44 5.36 -16.01
CA PRO A 37 -9.33 5.34 -15.05
C PRO A 37 -9.50 4.24 -13.97
N PRO A 38 -8.41 3.56 -13.54
CA PRO A 38 -8.46 2.43 -12.60
C PRO A 38 -8.60 2.89 -11.14
N VAL A 39 -9.60 3.73 -10.84
CA VAL A 39 -9.78 4.42 -9.54
C VAL A 39 -9.82 3.44 -8.37
N ARG A 40 -10.69 2.41 -8.44
CA ARG A 40 -10.86 1.42 -7.37
C ARG A 40 -9.59 0.59 -7.16
N SER A 41 -8.99 0.13 -8.26
CA SER A 41 -7.75 -0.66 -8.19
C SER A 41 -6.59 0.17 -7.65
N LEU A 42 -6.51 1.45 -7.99
CA LEU A 42 -5.52 2.37 -7.43
C LEU A 42 -5.72 2.56 -5.92
N LEU A 43 -6.97 2.70 -5.46
CA LEU A 43 -7.27 2.79 -4.02
C LEU A 43 -6.80 1.55 -3.27
N LEU A 44 -7.06 0.35 -3.80
CA LEU A 44 -6.60 -0.92 -3.21
C LEU A 44 -5.06 -0.98 -3.15
N VAL A 45 -4.38 -0.58 -4.23
CA VAL A 45 -2.91 -0.48 -4.25
C VAL A 45 -2.41 0.46 -3.16
N PHE A 46 -2.97 1.67 -3.06
CA PHE A 46 -2.58 2.63 -2.03
C PHE A 46 -2.85 2.11 -0.61
N ALA A 47 -4.00 1.46 -0.39
CA ALA A 47 -4.36 0.92 0.92
C ALA A 47 -3.38 -0.20 1.36
N SER A 48 -3.02 -1.12 0.47
CA SER A 48 -2.13 -2.22 0.85
C SER A 48 -0.67 -1.79 0.99
N TYR A 49 -0.15 -0.94 0.09
CA TYR A 49 1.21 -0.40 0.25
C TYR A 49 1.30 0.56 1.46
N GLY A 50 0.27 1.37 1.67
CA GLY A 50 0.16 2.21 2.87
C GLY A 50 0.10 1.37 4.15
N GLY A 51 -0.66 0.28 4.15
CA GLY A 51 -0.69 -0.67 5.26
C GLY A 51 0.67 -1.29 5.55
N VAL A 52 1.41 -1.72 4.53
CA VAL A 52 2.77 -2.26 4.68
C VAL A 52 3.69 -1.21 5.30
N LEU A 53 3.64 0.03 4.80
CA LEU A 53 4.43 1.13 5.35
C LEU A 53 4.08 1.40 6.82
N LEU A 54 2.79 1.40 7.18
CA LEU A 54 2.36 1.57 8.57
C LEU A 54 2.86 0.45 9.48
N VAL A 55 2.80 -0.81 9.04
CA VAL A 55 3.32 -1.95 9.80
C VAL A 55 4.83 -1.82 10.00
N LEU A 56 5.59 -1.47 8.95
CA LEU A 56 7.03 -1.25 9.05
C LEU A 56 7.37 -0.15 10.05
N LEU A 57 6.70 1.01 9.95
CA LEU A 57 6.93 2.12 10.87
C LEU A 57 6.53 1.76 12.31
N THR A 58 5.44 1.01 12.49
CA THR A 58 5.01 0.52 13.80
C THR A 58 6.06 -0.44 14.38
N ALA A 59 6.62 -1.34 13.58
CA ALA A 59 7.66 -2.27 14.01
C ALA A 59 8.94 -1.55 14.46
N LEU A 60 9.33 -0.50 13.74
CA LEU A 60 10.58 0.23 13.97
C LEU A 60 10.52 1.18 15.17
N PHE A 61 9.37 1.85 15.36
CA PHE A 61 9.27 2.93 16.34
C PHE A 61 8.44 2.58 17.57
N TRP A 62 7.64 1.50 17.52
CA TRP A 62 6.64 1.19 18.53
C TRP A 62 6.72 -0.26 19.00
N LYS A 63 6.17 -0.51 20.19
CA LYS A 63 6.04 -1.88 20.70
C LYS A 63 4.96 -2.60 19.90
N TRP A 64 5.32 -3.76 19.36
CA TRP A 64 4.39 -4.61 18.64
C TRP A 64 3.20 -5.00 19.53
N SER A 65 1.99 -4.82 19.02
CA SER A 65 0.74 -5.11 19.73
C SER A 65 -0.05 -6.20 19.03
N ALA A 66 -0.99 -6.85 19.74
CA ALA A 66 -1.88 -7.82 19.13
C ALA A 66 -2.71 -7.21 17.98
N LEU A 67 -3.10 -5.94 18.07
CA LEU A 67 -3.80 -5.22 17.00
C LEU A 67 -2.91 -5.03 15.75
N ALA A 68 -1.62 -4.75 15.95
CA ALA A 68 -0.65 -4.69 14.85
C ALA A 68 -0.50 -6.05 14.15
N SER A 69 -0.54 -7.16 14.91
CA SER A 69 -0.54 -8.52 14.34
C SER A 69 -1.74 -8.78 13.43
N PHE A 70 -2.94 -8.27 13.76
CA PHE A 70 -4.11 -8.40 12.89
C PHE A 70 -3.92 -7.66 11.56
N GLY A 71 -3.43 -6.42 11.62
CA GLY A 71 -3.12 -5.65 10.41
C GLY A 71 -2.04 -6.33 9.56
N ALA A 72 -0.98 -6.84 10.19
CA ALA A 72 0.08 -7.58 9.52
C ALA A 72 -0.43 -8.88 8.89
N ALA A 73 -1.26 -9.66 9.59
CA ALA A 73 -1.84 -10.89 9.06
C ALA A 73 -2.71 -10.63 7.83
N TYR A 74 -3.53 -9.58 7.85
CA TYR A 74 -4.29 -9.16 6.66
C TYR A 74 -3.37 -8.79 5.50
N LEU A 75 -2.29 -8.06 5.74
CA LEU A 75 -1.35 -7.65 4.67
C LEU A 75 -0.52 -8.81 4.12
N VAL A 76 -0.27 -9.86 4.92
CA VAL A 76 0.47 -11.04 4.48
C VAL A 76 -0.42 -12.06 3.78
N LEU A 77 -1.69 -12.19 4.18
CA LEU A 77 -2.59 -13.23 3.65
C LEU A 77 -3.69 -12.67 2.75
N GLY A 78 -4.38 -11.61 3.18
CA GLY A 78 -5.51 -11.02 2.46
C GLY A 78 -5.08 -10.10 1.31
N ALA A 79 -4.13 -9.20 1.57
CA ALA A 79 -3.70 -8.23 0.57
C ALA A 79 -3.06 -8.86 -0.69
N PRO A 80 -2.30 -9.97 -0.62
CA PRO A 80 -1.82 -10.63 -1.83
C PRO A 80 -2.94 -11.18 -2.71
N LEU A 81 -4.03 -11.69 -2.12
CA LEU A 81 -5.21 -12.13 -2.88
C LEU A 81 -5.89 -10.94 -3.58
N ILE A 82 -6.02 -9.82 -2.88
CA ILE A 82 -6.56 -8.58 -3.44
C ILE A 82 -5.66 -8.07 -4.57
N MET A 83 -4.35 -8.09 -4.40
CA MET A 83 -3.41 -7.69 -5.44
C MET A 83 -3.42 -8.64 -6.64
N GLY A 84 -3.55 -9.94 -6.43
CA GLY A 84 -3.77 -10.91 -7.49
C GLY A 84 -5.02 -10.59 -8.30
N ALA A 85 -6.13 -10.30 -7.62
CA ALA A 85 -7.38 -9.88 -8.28
C ALA A 85 -7.21 -8.56 -9.04
N VAL A 86 -6.54 -7.56 -8.45
CA VAL A 86 -6.24 -6.29 -9.13
C VAL A 86 -5.37 -6.52 -10.37
N ALA A 87 -4.32 -7.33 -10.27
CA ALA A 87 -3.45 -7.66 -11.41
C ALA A 87 -4.24 -8.35 -12.52
N TYR A 88 -5.11 -9.30 -12.18
CA TYR A 88 -5.97 -9.99 -13.15
C TYR A 88 -6.94 -9.02 -13.84
N MET A 89 -7.65 -8.17 -13.08
CA MET A 89 -8.60 -7.19 -13.62
C MET A 89 -7.93 -6.14 -14.51
N GLN A 90 -6.70 -5.75 -14.18
CA GLN A 90 -5.95 -4.72 -14.91
C GLN A 90 -5.11 -5.29 -16.06
N PHE A 91 -4.96 -6.62 -16.15
CA PHE A 91 -4.21 -7.26 -17.23
C PHE A 91 -4.68 -6.84 -18.62
N PRO A 92 -5.97 -6.92 -19.01
CA PRO A 92 -6.39 -6.55 -20.37
C PRO A 92 -6.22 -5.06 -20.67
N THR A 93 -6.35 -4.20 -19.66
CA THR A 93 -6.35 -2.73 -19.80
C THR A 93 -4.97 -2.10 -19.55
N ARG A 94 -3.95 -2.90 -19.20
CA ARG A 94 -2.60 -2.43 -18.82
C ARG A 94 -1.91 -1.54 -19.86
N VAL A 95 -2.28 -1.67 -21.13
CA VAL A 95 -1.71 -0.89 -22.25
C VAL A 95 -2.47 0.42 -22.53
N LEU A 96 -3.65 0.62 -21.95
CA LEU A 96 -4.50 1.79 -22.26
C LEU A 96 -3.91 3.10 -21.73
N SER A 97 -3.27 3.06 -20.57
CA SER A 97 -2.60 4.24 -20.03
C SER A 97 -1.50 3.88 -19.05
N LYS A 98 -0.61 4.84 -18.78
CA LYS A 98 0.45 4.71 -17.77
C LYS A 98 -0.09 4.36 -16.38
N TYR A 99 -1.34 4.76 -16.05
CA TYR A 99 -1.97 4.48 -14.77
C TYR A 99 -2.41 3.02 -14.65
N HIS A 100 -2.99 2.44 -15.70
CA HIS A 100 -3.32 1.01 -15.75
C HIS A 100 -2.06 0.15 -15.64
N SER A 101 -1.03 0.50 -16.42
CA SER A 101 0.28 -0.15 -16.37
C SER A 101 0.93 -0.04 -14.98
N LEU A 102 0.83 1.12 -14.33
CA LEU A 102 1.36 1.33 -12.99
C LEU A 102 0.63 0.46 -11.95
N VAL A 103 -0.71 0.50 -11.93
CA VAL A 103 -1.51 -0.30 -10.99
C VAL A 103 -1.23 -1.79 -11.17
N TYR A 104 -1.19 -2.26 -12.42
CA TYR A 104 -0.84 -3.64 -12.75
C TYR A 104 0.56 -4.03 -12.23
N ARG A 105 1.58 -3.22 -12.51
CA ARG A 105 2.95 -3.47 -12.03
C ARG A 105 3.05 -3.46 -10.51
N LEU A 106 2.44 -2.49 -9.84
CA LEU A 106 2.43 -2.41 -8.38
C LEU A 106 1.73 -3.63 -7.76
N ALA A 107 0.65 -4.11 -8.35
CA ALA A 107 -0.03 -5.31 -7.89
C ALA A 107 0.85 -6.56 -8.02
N LEU A 108 1.60 -6.72 -9.13
CA LEU A 108 2.56 -7.81 -9.29
C LEU A 108 3.74 -7.71 -8.31
N ILE A 109 4.32 -6.52 -8.17
CA ILE A 109 5.46 -6.28 -7.26
C ILE A 109 5.09 -6.64 -5.82
N TYR A 110 3.82 -6.45 -5.44
CA TYR A 110 3.36 -6.76 -4.08
C TYR A 110 3.61 -8.22 -3.68
N ALA A 111 3.48 -9.16 -4.63
CA ALA A 111 3.72 -10.59 -4.40
C ALA A 111 5.17 -10.89 -3.96
N ILE A 112 6.13 -10.07 -4.39
CA ILE A 112 7.55 -10.20 -4.02
C ILE A 112 7.86 -9.31 -2.80
N ALA A 113 7.30 -8.11 -2.77
CA ALA A 113 7.55 -7.13 -1.72
C ALA A 113 7.15 -7.65 -0.33
N ILE A 114 6.02 -8.35 -0.21
CA ILE A 114 5.57 -8.87 1.09
C ILE A 114 6.53 -9.90 1.70
N PRO A 115 6.93 -10.98 1.01
CA PRO A 115 7.94 -11.90 1.53
C PRO A 115 9.23 -11.20 1.93
N VAL A 116 9.71 -10.24 1.14
CA VAL A 116 10.92 -9.46 1.45
C VAL A 116 10.75 -8.66 2.74
N VAL A 117 9.63 -7.98 2.91
CA VAL A 117 9.32 -7.21 4.13
C VAL A 117 9.23 -8.12 5.35
N VAL A 118 8.56 -9.26 5.23
CA VAL A 118 8.44 -10.27 6.29
C VAL A 118 9.81 -10.77 6.73
N LEU A 119 10.66 -11.16 5.76
CA LEU A 119 12.00 -11.65 6.04
C LEU A 119 12.87 -10.57 6.68
N ALA A 120 12.76 -9.32 6.22
CA ALA A 120 13.48 -8.20 6.82
C ALA A 120 13.06 -7.98 8.27
N LEU A 121 11.75 -7.89 8.56
CA LEU A 121 11.25 -7.74 9.93
C LEU A 121 11.73 -8.87 10.84
N ARG A 122 11.74 -10.10 10.33
CA ARG A 122 12.25 -11.26 11.08
C ARG A 122 13.75 -11.19 11.34
N ALA A 123 14.53 -10.80 10.35
CA ALA A 123 15.99 -10.68 10.45
C ALA A 123 16.44 -9.65 11.51
N PHE A 124 15.64 -8.60 11.72
CA PHE A 124 15.89 -7.57 12.73
C PHE A 124 15.19 -7.85 14.08
N ASN A 125 14.56 -9.02 14.28
CA ASN A 125 13.76 -9.35 15.46
C ASN A 125 12.64 -8.33 15.78
N LEU A 126 12.08 -7.72 14.73
CA LEU A 126 10.98 -6.77 14.83
C LEU A 126 9.61 -7.45 14.70
N TRP A 127 9.60 -8.74 14.31
CA TRP A 127 8.43 -9.59 14.19
C TRP A 127 8.74 -11.09 14.43
#